data_AF-A0A3C1JVM6-F1
#
_entry.id   AF-A0A3C1JVM6-F1
#
_cell.length_a   1.000
_cell.length_b   1.000
_cell.length_c   1.000
_cell.angle_alpha   90.00
_cell.angle_beta   90.00
_cell.angle_gamma   90.00
#
_symmetry.space_group_name_H-M   'P 1'
#
loop_
_entity.id
_entity.type
_entity.pdbx_description
1 polymer ?
#
loop_
_entity_poly.entity_id
_entity_poly.type
_entity_poly.pdbx_seq_one_letter_code
_entity_poly.pdbx_strand_id
1 'polypeptide(L)'
;MKFRFTIARRLFLSFGIITIAILANSFFINNTLQESIKVNNEISTIYLPSAEMLSNLSDMIVSSKMLIKNWVFIDKKEETPDKLKLKELHRTQFPEIHRNLSALINNWTPQEQKCYDNIQLAIRDTLFPMHQAIMNRLNSMESYEDAYMLMFEIYPSVEDGGDIIILSDNIIEQLNRLTSRLENKVLDERKNMDQSFIRLENYIYITGIILIIVAIITALYLANQIIKPIQAFRERLAFMAKGIMPKQRIKETRDEIGDMAVALNELIRGLKETTEFALEIGKGNFESQFVPLSDEDDLGNGLLTMRMNLKHASEEEERRKKEDAQRNWASHGIAKFSEILRQNNDNIEKLNYEIISNLVKYCEANQGGLFLINDDDKHDKHIELSGAYAYNRKKFLEKRIEMGIGLIGRSVQEAETIYMTDIPNNYITITSGLGDENPRSLLLVPLKINDEVYGVIEMASFKEFEKYQIEFIEKIGENIAATLSSVKINIRTAQLLETTRQQAEEMKAQEEEMRQNMEELQATQEESERREAELERKVAEFEKLKKQQESFVKKLGGSLSGDLVSALDEDEDEESKSSKEDKEIGDD
;
A
#
# COMPACT_ATOMS: atom_id res chain seq x y z
N MET A 1 -10.33 -36.67 -20.39
CA MET A 1 -10.85 -35.62 -19.48
C MET A 1 -11.07 -36.26 -18.10
N LYS A 2 -10.47 -35.76 -17.00
CA LYS A 2 -10.69 -36.33 -15.66
C LYS A 2 -12.00 -35.79 -15.07
N PHE A 3 -12.86 -36.66 -14.54
CA PHE A 3 -14.21 -36.29 -14.13
C PHE A 3 -14.20 -35.44 -12.83
N ARG A 4 -14.72 -34.21 -12.90
CA ARG A 4 -14.81 -33.29 -11.74
C ARG A 4 -16.12 -33.49 -10.99
N PHE A 5 -16.07 -33.55 -9.65
CA PHE A 5 -17.19 -33.97 -8.80
C PHE A 5 -17.72 -32.79 -7.99
N THR A 6 -18.38 -31.89 -8.72
CA THR A 6 -18.86 -30.57 -8.27
C THR A 6 -19.85 -30.63 -7.10
N ILE A 7 -19.99 -29.50 -6.38
CA ILE A 7 -20.98 -29.33 -5.31
C ILE A 7 -22.39 -29.68 -5.83
N ALA A 8 -22.77 -29.13 -6.99
CA ALA A 8 -24.06 -29.39 -7.61
C ALA A 8 -24.30 -30.89 -7.90
N ARG A 9 -23.27 -31.62 -8.38
CA ARG A 9 -23.38 -33.08 -8.61
C ARG A 9 -23.52 -33.87 -7.32
N ARG A 10 -22.85 -33.46 -6.23
CA ARG A 10 -23.02 -34.08 -4.90
C ARG A 10 -24.45 -33.91 -4.39
N LEU A 11 -24.96 -32.68 -4.41
CA LEU A 11 -26.33 -32.37 -4.02
C LEU A 11 -27.35 -33.16 -4.85
N PHE A 12 -27.19 -33.17 -6.18
CA PHE A 12 -28.10 -33.89 -7.08
C PHE A 12 -28.12 -35.41 -6.82
N LEU A 13 -26.96 -36.03 -6.59
CA LEU A 13 -26.88 -37.45 -6.24
C LEU A 13 -27.46 -37.75 -4.84
N SER A 14 -27.12 -36.92 -3.85
CA SER A 14 -27.63 -37.03 -2.47
C SER A 14 -29.15 -36.96 -2.41
N PHE A 15 -29.76 -35.96 -3.05
CA PHE A 15 -31.22 -35.85 -3.10
C PHE A 15 -31.85 -36.87 -4.04
N GLY A 16 -31.24 -37.15 -5.20
CA GLY A 16 -31.75 -38.12 -6.18
C GLY A 16 -31.91 -39.53 -5.62
N ILE A 17 -30.97 -40.00 -4.79
CA ILE A 17 -31.09 -41.29 -4.10
C ILE A 17 -32.32 -41.32 -3.18
N ILE A 18 -32.56 -40.24 -2.43
CA ILE A 18 -33.73 -40.11 -1.53
C ILE A 18 -35.03 -40.05 -2.35
N THR A 19 -35.07 -39.27 -3.43
CA THR A 19 -36.25 -39.19 -4.32
C THR A 19 -36.58 -40.53 -4.97
N ILE A 20 -35.59 -41.28 -5.45
CA ILE A 20 -35.79 -42.62 -6.03
C ILE A 20 -36.32 -43.60 -4.97
N ALA A 21 -35.79 -43.56 -3.75
CA ALA A 21 -36.27 -44.41 -2.65
C ALA A 21 -37.73 -44.08 -2.25
N ILE A 22 -38.11 -42.80 -2.23
CA ILE A 22 -39.50 -42.37 -1.97
C ILE A 22 -40.45 -42.85 -3.08
N LEU A 23 -40.07 -42.69 -4.35
CA LEU A 23 -40.87 -43.14 -5.49
C LEU A 23 -41.06 -44.66 -5.50
N ALA A 24 -40.01 -45.43 -5.20
CA ALA A 24 -40.09 -46.88 -5.08
C ALA A 24 -41.04 -47.30 -3.94
N ASN A 25 -40.91 -46.68 -2.75
CA ASN A 25 -41.79 -46.94 -1.60
C ASN A 25 -43.27 -46.65 -1.95
N SER A 26 -43.54 -45.49 -2.55
CA SER A 26 -44.88 -45.10 -2.99
C SER A 26 -45.49 -46.09 -3.99
N PHE A 27 -44.68 -46.62 -4.93
CA PHE A 27 -45.13 -47.65 -5.87
C PHE A 27 -45.51 -48.97 -5.17
N PHE A 28 -44.68 -49.47 -4.24
CA PHE A 28 -44.98 -50.69 -3.49
C PHE A 28 -46.22 -50.55 -2.59
N ILE A 29 -46.38 -49.41 -1.92
CA ILE A 29 -47.58 -49.12 -1.10
C ILE A 29 -48.84 -49.13 -1.99
N ASN A 30 -48.81 -48.42 -3.12
CA ASN A 30 -49.96 -48.35 -4.02
C ASN A 30 -50.32 -49.73 -4.61
N ASN A 31 -49.35 -50.51 -5.07
CA ASN A 31 -49.61 -51.85 -5.63
C ASN A 31 -50.28 -52.78 -4.60
N THR A 32 -49.71 -52.84 -3.39
CA THR A 32 -50.25 -53.66 -2.28
C THR A 32 -51.67 -53.23 -1.89
N LEU A 33 -51.93 -51.92 -1.86
CA LEU A 33 -53.26 -51.38 -1.52
C LEU A 33 -54.32 -51.73 -2.58
N GLN A 34 -53.98 -51.65 -3.87
CA GLN A 34 -54.90 -52.03 -4.96
C GLN A 34 -55.25 -53.53 -4.93
N GLU A 35 -54.29 -54.38 -4.57
CA GLU A 35 -54.50 -55.82 -4.41
C GLU A 35 -55.48 -56.12 -3.25
N SER A 36 -55.26 -55.53 -2.06
CA SER A 36 -56.22 -55.65 -0.95
C SER A 36 -57.61 -55.10 -1.27
N ILE A 37 -57.72 -53.98 -2.00
CA ILE A 37 -59.01 -53.42 -2.43
C ILE A 37 -59.73 -54.40 -3.36
N LYS A 38 -59.02 -55.05 -4.31
CA LYS A 38 -59.61 -56.06 -5.19
C LYS A 38 -60.16 -57.25 -4.41
N VAL A 39 -59.39 -57.79 -3.47
CA VAL A 39 -59.82 -58.93 -2.62
C VAL A 39 -61.05 -58.55 -1.78
N ASN A 40 -61.07 -57.36 -1.17
CA ASN A 40 -62.24 -56.88 -0.43
C ASN A 40 -63.49 -56.75 -1.32
N ASN A 41 -63.34 -56.29 -2.55
CA ASN A 41 -64.44 -56.18 -3.50
C ASN A 41 -64.96 -57.57 -3.93
N GLU A 42 -64.10 -58.56 -4.16
CA GLU A 42 -64.52 -59.94 -4.47
C GLU A 42 -65.26 -60.58 -3.28
N ILE A 43 -64.78 -60.40 -2.05
CA ILE A 43 -65.47 -60.85 -0.83
C ILE A 43 -66.88 -60.23 -0.74
N SER A 44 -66.97 -58.90 -0.86
CA SER A 44 -68.21 -58.16 -0.56
C SER A 44 -69.24 -58.19 -1.69
N THR A 45 -68.84 -58.36 -2.95
CA THR A 45 -69.76 -58.34 -4.11
C THR A 45 -70.06 -59.71 -4.71
N ILE A 46 -69.17 -60.71 -4.50
CA ILE A 46 -69.34 -62.07 -5.04
C ILE A 46 -69.57 -63.04 -3.89
N TYR A 47 -68.56 -63.31 -3.07
CA TYR A 47 -68.57 -64.52 -2.23
C TYR A 47 -69.55 -64.45 -1.05
N LEU A 48 -69.65 -63.31 -0.36
CA LEU A 48 -70.59 -63.15 0.76
C LEU A 48 -72.07 -63.21 0.31
N PRO A 49 -72.51 -62.45 -0.72
CA PRO A 49 -73.87 -62.62 -1.28
C PRO A 49 -74.13 -64.03 -1.81
N SER A 50 -73.11 -64.70 -2.37
CA SER A 50 -73.24 -66.07 -2.87
C SER A 50 -73.55 -67.08 -1.76
N ALA A 51 -72.89 -66.95 -0.59
CA ALA A 51 -73.17 -67.80 0.57
C ALA A 51 -74.58 -67.53 1.13
N GLU A 52 -74.97 -66.27 1.30
CA GLU A 52 -76.32 -65.88 1.74
C GLU A 52 -77.41 -66.44 0.81
N MET A 53 -77.23 -66.30 -0.50
CA MET A 53 -78.18 -66.82 -1.50
C MET A 53 -78.25 -68.35 -1.55
N LEU A 54 -77.15 -69.06 -1.28
CA LEU A 54 -77.17 -70.52 -1.14
C LEU A 54 -77.85 -70.97 0.16
N SER A 55 -77.70 -70.23 1.26
CA SER A 55 -78.45 -70.48 2.50
C SER A 55 -79.95 -70.30 2.26
N ASN A 56 -80.36 -69.18 1.66
CA ASN A 56 -81.76 -68.91 1.29
C ASN A 56 -82.34 -70.01 0.38
N LEU A 57 -81.53 -70.58 -0.53
CA LEU A 57 -81.93 -71.73 -1.35
C LEU A 57 -82.08 -73.02 -0.53
N SER A 58 -81.23 -73.24 0.48
CA SER A 58 -81.32 -74.37 1.40
C SER A 58 -82.60 -74.29 2.25
N ASP A 59 -82.88 -73.13 2.84
CA ASP A 59 -84.11 -72.85 3.60
C ASP A 59 -85.38 -72.97 2.73
N MET A 60 -85.29 -72.61 1.45
CA MET A 60 -86.34 -72.82 0.46
C MET A 60 -86.61 -74.31 0.20
N ILE A 61 -85.56 -75.15 0.11
CA ILE A 61 -85.73 -76.61 -0.05
C ILE A 61 -86.28 -77.25 1.23
N VAL A 62 -85.76 -76.88 2.41
CA VAL A 62 -86.33 -77.28 3.72
C VAL A 62 -87.82 -76.94 3.80
N SER A 63 -88.19 -75.72 3.42
CA SER A 63 -89.59 -75.29 3.34
C SER A 63 -90.39 -76.15 2.36
N SER A 64 -89.86 -76.45 1.17
CA SER A 64 -90.56 -77.28 0.18
C SER A 64 -90.78 -78.72 0.67
N LYS A 65 -89.80 -79.31 1.39
CA LYS A 65 -89.89 -80.63 2.02
C LYS A 65 -90.96 -80.67 3.11
N MET A 66 -91.05 -79.65 3.95
CA MET A 66 -92.12 -79.54 4.95
C MET A 66 -93.50 -79.40 4.28
N LEU A 67 -93.61 -78.53 3.28
CA LEU A 67 -94.89 -78.21 2.63
C LEU A 67 -95.44 -79.37 1.79
N ILE A 68 -94.60 -80.18 1.14
CA ILE A 68 -95.07 -81.39 0.44
C ILE A 68 -95.52 -82.47 1.44
N LYS A 69 -94.86 -82.59 2.61
CA LYS A 69 -95.31 -83.47 3.70
C LYS A 69 -96.67 -83.00 4.26
N ASN A 70 -96.86 -81.69 4.45
CA ASN A 70 -98.14 -81.10 4.86
C ASN A 70 -99.24 -81.30 3.80
N TRP A 71 -98.93 -81.18 2.50
CA TRP A 71 -99.87 -81.44 1.39
C TRP A 71 -100.47 -82.85 1.46
N VAL A 72 -99.65 -83.85 1.82
CA VAL A 72 -100.06 -85.25 1.88
C VAL A 72 -100.81 -85.58 3.18
N PHE A 73 -100.29 -85.19 4.34
CA PHE A 73 -100.79 -85.66 5.63
C PHE A 73 -101.82 -84.74 6.31
N ILE A 74 -101.80 -83.43 6.02
CA ILE A 74 -102.58 -82.42 6.74
C ILE A 74 -103.65 -81.78 5.84
N ASP A 75 -103.24 -81.23 4.71
CA ASP A 75 -104.07 -80.34 3.89
C ASP A 75 -104.95 -81.10 2.89
N LYS A 76 -106.03 -81.72 3.37
CA LYS A 76 -107.02 -82.42 2.51
C LYS A 76 -107.96 -81.50 1.74
N LYS A 77 -107.87 -80.17 1.92
CA LYS A 77 -108.68 -79.17 1.22
C LYS A 77 -107.95 -78.61 -0.01
N GLU A 78 -108.71 -78.01 -0.90
CA GLU A 78 -108.17 -77.17 -1.97
C GLU A 78 -107.75 -75.79 -1.40
N GLU A 79 -106.76 -75.16 -2.04
CA GLU A 79 -106.29 -73.79 -1.81
C GLU A 79 -105.95 -73.38 -0.36
N THR A 80 -105.41 -74.29 0.45
CA THR A 80 -104.83 -73.95 1.76
C THR A 80 -103.57 -73.08 1.63
N PRO A 81 -103.18 -72.30 2.66
CA PRO A 81 -101.99 -71.45 2.61
C PRO A 81 -100.70 -72.20 2.29
N ASP A 82 -100.49 -73.39 2.85
CA ASP A 82 -99.30 -74.20 2.60
C ASP A 82 -99.27 -74.75 1.16
N LYS A 83 -100.43 -75.17 0.62
CA LYS A 83 -100.55 -75.55 -0.80
C LYS A 83 -100.27 -74.38 -1.75
N LEU A 84 -100.74 -73.17 -1.42
CA LEU A 84 -100.44 -71.97 -2.19
C LEU A 84 -98.93 -71.64 -2.12
N LYS A 85 -98.34 -71.69 -0.91
CA LYS A 85 -96.90 -71.46 -0.70
C LYS A 85 -96.02 -72.45 -1.44
N LEU A 86 -96.39 -73.74 -1.53
CA LEU A 86 -95.63 -74.72 -2.32
C LEU A 86 -95.72 -74.44 -3.84
N LYS A 87 -96.90 -74.06 -4.35
CA LYS A 87 -97.06 -73.62 -5.74
C LYS A 87 -96.24 -72.35 -6.03
N GLU A 88 -96.14 -71.43 -5.07
CA GLU A 88 -95.36 -70.20 -5.15
C GLU A 88 -93.84 -70.49 -5.19
N LEU A 89 -93.34 -71.28 -4.24
CA LEU A 89 -91.94 -71.73 -4.18
C LEU A 89 -91.45 -72.29 -5.52
N HIS A 90 -92.30 -73.12 -6.16
CA HIS A 90 -92.04 -73.70 -7.47
C HIS A 90 -92.06 -72.69 -8.63
N ARG A 91 -92.97 -71.72 -8.60
CA ARG A 91 -93.28 -70.85 -9.75
C ARG A 91 -92.53 -69.52 -9.76
N THR A 92 -92.19 -68.97 -8.60
CA THR A 92 -91.56 -67.64 -8.47
C THR A 92 -90.28 -67.68 -7.66
N GLN A 93 -90.31 -68.21 -6.44
CA GLN A 93 -89.18 -68.06 -5.50
C GLN A 93 -87.93 -68.82 -5.95
N PHE A 94 -88.04 -70.08 -6.39
CA PHE A 94 -86.88 -70.81 -6.94
C PHE A 94 -86.32 -70.18 -8.23
N PRO A 95 -87.14 -69.84 -9.27
CA PRO A 95 -86.64 -69.10 -10.43
C PRO A 95 -85.98 -67.76 -10.10
N GLU A 96 -86.48 -67.02 -9.11
CA GLU A 96 -85.89 -65.75 -8.67
C GLU A 96 -84.55 -65.94 -7.96
N ILE A 97 -84.47 -66.86 -6.99
CA ILE A 97 -83.22 -67.20 -6.31
C ILE A 97 -82.18 -67.70 -7.33
N HIS A 98 -82.57 -68.58 -8.25
CA HIS A 98 -81.67 -69.04 -9.31
C HIS A 98 -81.18 -67.91 -10.23
N ARG A 99 -82.08 -67.03 -10.72
CA ARG A 99 -81.72 -65.89 -11.57
C ARG A 99 -80.75 -64.93 -10.88
N ASN A 100 -81.00 -64.62 -9.62
CA ASN A 100 -80.17 -63.68 -8.87
C ASN A 100 -78.80 -64.31 -8.56
N LEU A 101 -78.76 -65.60 -8.24
CA LEU A 101 -77.52 -66.35 -8.02
C LEU A 101 -76.71 -66.58 -9.30
N SER A 102 -77.36 -66.74 -10.47
CA SER A 102 -76.67 -66.94 -11.75
C SER A 102 -75.79 -65.76 -12.18
N ALA A 103 -76.10 -64.55 -11.70
CA ALA A 103 -75.23 -63.38 -11.89
C ALA A 103 -73.89 -63.52 -11.13
N LEU A 104 -73.91 -64.15 -9.94
CA LEU A 104 -72.73 -64.35 -9.08
C LEU A 104 -71.90 -65.56 -9.53
N ILE A 105 -72.56 -66.66 -9.92
CA ILE A 105 -71.97 -67.95 -10.35
C ILE A 105 -70.89 -67.78 -11.42
N ASN A 106 -71.03 -66.81 -12.34
CA ASN A 106 -70.03 -66.53 -13.38
C ASN A 106 -68.63 -66.21 -12.84
N ASN A 107 -68.53 -65.75 -11.57
CA ASN A 107 -67.26 -65.40 -10.92
C ASN A 107 -66.77 -66.49 -9.94
N TRP A 108 -67.49 -67.61 -9.81
CA TRP A 108 -67.06 -68.75 -9.00
C TRP A 108 -66.02 -69.61 -9.74
N THR A 109 -65.34 -70.51 -9.02
CA THR A 109 -64.46 -71.49 -9.69
C THR A 109 -65.29 -72.51 -10.49
N PRO A 110 -64.75 -73.11 -11.56
CA PRO A 110 -65.45 -74.13 -12.35
C PRO A 110 -65.92 -75.35 -11.54
N GLN A 111 -65.30 -75.62 -10.38
CA GLN A 111 -65.73 -76.68 -9.47
C GLN A 111 -66.95 -76.28 -8.62
N GLU A 112 -67.03 -75.01 -8.20
CA GLU A 112 -68.18 -74.45 -7.48
C GLU A 112 -69.39 -74.30 -8.42
N GLN A 113 -69.16 -73.82 -9.65
CA GLN A 113 -70.17 -73.76 -10.73
C GLN A 113 -70.79 -75.15 -10.98
N LYS A 114 -69.97 -76.15 -11.31
CA LYS A 114 -70.43 -77.52 -11.56
C LYS A 114 -71.12 -78.17 -10.36
N CYS A 115 -70.76 -77.78 -9.14
CA CYS A 115 -71.43 -78.23 -7.93
C CYS A 115 -72.87 -77.69 -7.87
N TYR A 116 -73.05 -76.40 -8.18
CA TYR A 116 -74.37 -75.80 -8.27
C TYR A 116 -75.20 -76.32 -9.45
N ASP A 117 -74.60 -76.50 -10.64
CA ASP A 117 -75.32 -77.04 -11.81
C ASP A 117 -75.97 -78.40 -11.48
N ASN A 118 -75.24 -79.30 -10.82
CA ASN A 118 -75.77 -80.58 -10.36
C ASN A 118 -76.94 -80.42 -9.37
N ILE A 119 -76.83 -79.48 -8.43
CA ILE A 119 -77.90 -79.17 -7.45
C ILE A 119 -79.13 -78.61 -8.16
N GLN A 120 -78.94 -77.68 -9.11
CA GLN A 120 -80.04 -77.09 -9.88
C GLN A 120 -80.77 -78.15 -10.72
N LEU A 121 -80.04 -79.06 -11.36
CA LEU A 121 -80.62 -80.19 -12.10
C LEU A 121 -81.42 -81.11 -11.15
N ALA A 122 -80.90 -81.42 -9.97
CA ALA A 122 -81.62 -82.23 -8.97
C ALA A 122 -82.89 -81.53 -8.45
N ILE A 123 -82.88 -80.21 -8.27
CA ILE A 123 -84.08 -79.45 -7.86
C ILE A 123 -85.10 -79.42 -9.01
N ARG A 124 -84.67 -79.00 -10.21
CA ARG A 124 -85.55 -78.67 -11.34
C ARG A 124 -86.07 -79.90 -12.09
N ASP A 125 -85.23 -80.92 -12.28
CA ASP A 125 -85.50 -82.02 -13.21
C ASP A 125 -85.85 -83.34 -12.49
N THR A 126 -85.68 -83.43 -11.15
CA THR A 126 -86.16 -84.57 -10.35
C THR A 126 -87.06 -84.16 -9.18
N LEU A 127 -86.59 -83.37 -8.21
CA LEU A 127 -87.36 -83.05 -6.99
C LEU A 127 -88.69 -82.34 -7.30
N PHE A 128 -88.64 -81.26 -8.08
CA PHE A 128 -89.85 -80.48 -8.40
C PHE A 128 -90.85 -81.27 -9.27
N PRO A 129 -90.44 -82.08 -10.27
CA PRO A 129 -91.32 -83.02 -10.94
C PRO A 129 -91.97 -84.06 -10.01
N MET A 130 -91.25 -84.59 -9.02
CA MET A 130 -91.83 -85.52 -8.02
C MET A 130 -92.89 -84.82 -7.15
N HIS A 131 -92.59 -83.62 -6.65
CA HIS A 131 -93.58 -82.78 -5.96
C HIS A 131 -94.80 -82.49 -6.86
N GLN A 132 -94.60 -82.17 -8.14
CA GLN A 132 -95.68 -81.91 -9.09
C GLN A 132 -96.53 -83.16 -9.37
N ALA A 133 -95.94 -84.35 -9.45
CA ALA A 133 -96.68 -85.60 -9.56
C ALA A 133 -97.63 -85.80 -8.37
N ILE A 134 -97.16 -85.56 -7.14
CA ILE A 134 -97.99 -85.60 -5.93
C ILE A 134 -99.06 -84.49 -5.95
N MET A 135 -98.70 -83.23 -6.23
CA MET A 135 -99.64 -82.10 -6.27
C MET A 135 -100.74 -82.27 -7.33
N ASN A 136 -100.43 -82.92 -8.46
CA ASN A 136 -101.39 -83.18 -9.54
C ASN A 136 -102.28 -84.39 -9.27
N ARG A 137 -101.78 -85.39 -8.52
CA ARG A 137 -102.58 -86.54 -8.05
C ARG A 137 -103.50 -86.15 -6.90
N LEU A 138 -102.96 -85.46 -5.89
CA LEU A 138 -103.68 -84.95 -4.73
C LEU A 138 -104.21 -83.53 -4.96
N ASN A 139 -104.99 -83.36 -6.03
CA ASN A 139 -105.47 -82.06 -6.50
C ASN A 139 -106.88 -81.68 -6.01
N SER A 140 -107.71 -82.66 -5.66
CA SER A 140 -109.12 -82.51 -5.25
C SER A 140 -109.39 -83.23 -3.93
N MET A 141 -110.51 -82.94 -3.26
CA MET A 141 -110.83 -83.62 -2.00
C MET A 141 -111.07 -85.14 -2.16
N GLU A 142 -111.66 -85.56 -3.28
CA GLU A 142 -111.91 -86.97 -3.66
C GLU A 142 -110.60 -87.77 -3.82
N SER A 143 -109.54 -87.15 -4.32
CA SER A 143 -108.24 -87.81 -4.50
C SER A 143 -107.56 -88.27 -3.20
N TYR A 144 -108.01 -87.79 -2.03
CA TYR A 144 -107.56 -88.25 -0.72
C TYR A 144 -108.35 -89.45 -0.16
N GLU A 145 -109.35 -89.95 -0.89
CA GLU A 145 -110.13 -91.13 -0.50
C GLU A 145 -109.58 -92.43 -1.12
N ASP A 146 -108.69 -92.34 -2.12
CA ASP A 146 -107.94 -93.48 -2.65
C ASP A 146 -106.83 -93.93 -1.68
N ALA A 147 -107.22 -94.79 -0.75
CA ALA A 147 -106.32 -95.40 0.23
C ALA A 147 -105.21 -96.26 -0.40
N TYR A 148 -105.40 -96.79 -1.63
CA TYR A 148 -104.38 -97.60 -2.30
C TYR A 148 -103.27 -96.69 -2.86
N MET A 149 -103.64 -95.65 -3.61
CA MET A 149 -102.69 -94.65 -4.11
C MET A 149 -101.92 -94.00 -2.94
N LEU A 150 -102.64 -93.63 -1.86
CA LEU A 150 -102.00 -93.03 -0.69
C LEU A 150 -100.99 -93.97 -0.03
N MET A 151 -101.36 -95.22 0.31
CA MET A 151 -100.47 -96.11 1.04
C MET A 151 -99.32 -96.70 0.21
N PHE A 152 -99.49 -96.90 -1.10
CA PHE A 152 -98.49 -97.60 -1.92
C PHE A 152 -97.69 -96.69 -2.87
N GLU A 153 -98.19 -95.52 -3.24
CA GLU A 153 -97.48 -94.60 -4.15
C GLU A 153 -97.09 -93.27 -3.51
N ILE A 154 -97.97 -92.66 -2.70
CA ILE A 154 -97.72 -91.32 -2.14
C ILE A 154 -96.95 -91.37 -0.81
N TYR A 155 -97.46 -92.05 0.22
CA TYR A 155 -96.83 -92.08 1.55
C TYR A 155 -95.38 -92.59 1.48
N PRO A 156 -95.04 -93.69 0.77
CA PRO A 156 -93.65 -94.17 0.68
C PRO A 156 -92.69 -93.18 0.02
N SER A 157 -93.19 -92.15 -0.68
CA SER A 157 -92.37 -91.09 -1.26
C SER A 157 -92.09 -89.92 -0.30
N VAL A 158 -92.95 -89.67 0.70
CA VAL A 158 -92.89 -88.49 1.62
C VAL A 158 -92.79 -88.83 3.12
N GLU A 159 -92.89 -90.10 3.50
CA GLU A 159 -92.52 -90.58 4.84
C GLU A 159 -90.99 -90.55 5.02
N ASP A 160 -90.54 -90.65 6.27
CA ASP A 160 -89.13 -90.49 6.62
C ASP A 160 -88.32 -91.70 6.13
N GLY A 161 -87.50 -91.48 5.09
CA GLY A 161 -86.85 -92.54 4.30
C GLY A 161 -87.41 -92.72 2.88
N GLY A 162 -88.43 -91.97 2.50
CA GLY A 162 -88.96 -91.94 1.13
C GLY A 162 -88.12 -91.09 0.16
N ASP A 163 -88.27 -91.34 -1.14
CA ASP A 163 -87.38 -90.78 -2.18
C ASP A 163 -87.34 -89.24 -2.20
N ILE A 164 -88.47 -88.55 -1.98
CA ILE A 164 -88.51 -87.07 -1.94
C ILE A 164 -87.77 -86.55 -0.71
N ILE A 165 -87.88 -87.24 0.42
CA ILE A 165 -87.22 -86.88 1.67
C ILE A 165 -85.70 -87.06 1.53
N ILE A 166 -85.25 -88.22 1.04
CA ILE A 166 -83.83 -88.52 0.78
C ILE A 166 -83.23 -87.54 -0.23
N LEU A 167 -83.94 -87.26 -1.34
CA LEU A 167 -83.47 -86.33 -2.37
C LEU A 167 -83.37 -84.90 -1.82
N SER A 168 -84.37 -84.45 -1.06
CA SER A 168 -84.35 -83.14 -0.40
C SER A 168 -83.17 -83.00 0.56
N ASP A 169 -82.95 -83.99 1.43
CA ASP A 169 -81.85 -83.96 2.41
C ASP A 169 -80.47 -83.99 1.75
N ASN A 170 -80.31 -84.73 0.64
CA ASN A 170 -79.10 -84.73 -0.17
C ASN A 170 -78.86 -83.36 -0.86
N ILE A 171 -79.92 -82.73 -1.39
CA ILE A 171 -79.85 -81.37 -1.94
C ILE A 171 -79.47 -80.34 -0.86
N ILE A 172 -80.09 -80.41 0.32
CA ILE A 172 -79.78 -79.55 1.48
C ILE A 172 -78.32 -79.76 1.93
N GLU A 173 -77.85 -81.01 2.01
CA GLU A 173 -76.45 -81.29 2.37
C GLU A 173 -75.47 -80.73 1.32
N GLN A 174 -75.74 -80.90 0.02
CA GLN A 174 -74.91 -80.35 -1.04
C GLN A 174 -74.89 -78.82 -1.05
N LEU A 175 -76.05 -78.17 -0.81
CA LEU A 175 -76.14 -76.71 -0.65
C LEU A 175 -75.30 -76.25 0.53
N ASN A 176 -75.51 -76.81 1.72
CA ASN A 176 -74.79 -76.43 2.93
C ASN A 176 -73.27 -76.65 2.79
N ARG A 177 -72.84 -77.78 2.19
CA ARG A 177 -71.42 -78.05 1.86
C ARG A 177 -70.82 -77.03 0.87
N LEU A 178 -71.63 -76.43 0.00
CA LEU A 178 -71.19 -75.39 -0.95
C LEU A 178 -71.17 -74.00 -0.28
N THR A 179 -72.21 -73.65 0.49
CA THR A 179 -72.26 -72.44 1.34
C THR A 179 -71.01 -72.37 2.22
N SER A 180 -70.75 -73.40 3.02
CA SER A 180 -69.59 -73.41 3.90
C SER A 180 -68.24 -73.44 3.18
N ARG A 181 -68.18 -73.83 1.90
CA ARG A 181 -66.95 -73.64 1.10
C ARG A 181 -66.73 -72.14 0.80
N LEU A 182 -67.77 -71.42 0.39
CA LEU A 182 -67.69 -69.99 0.12
C LEU A 182 -67.46 -69.17 1.40
N GLU A 183 -68.08 -69.54 2.51
CA GLU A 183 -67.85 -68.91 3.82
C GLU A 183 -66.39 -69.08 4.29
N ASN A 184 -65.84 -70.30 4.24
CA ASN A 184 -64.44 -70.53 4.58
C ASN A 184 -63.49 -69.75 3.64
N LYS A 185 -63.81 -69.67 2.34
CA LYS A 185 -63.06 -68.84 1.38
C LYS A 185 -63.08 -67.35 1.74
N VAL A 186 -64.23 -66.83 2.19
CA VAL A 186 -64.34 -65.44 2.70
C VAL A 186 -63.47 -65.23 3.96
N LEU A 187 -63.44 -66.21 4.87
CA LEU A 187 -62.62 -66.13 6.08
C LEU A 187 -61.12 -66.19 5.77
N ASP A 188 -60.69 -67.10 4.89
CA ASP A 188 -59.29 -67.21 4.48
C ASP A 188 -58.82 -65.98 3.68
N GLU A 189 -59.61 -65.47 2.73
CA GLU A 189 -59.21 -64.27 1.98
C GLU A 189 -59.24 -63.00 2.84
N ARG A 190 -60.17 -62.87 3.80
CA ARG A 190 -60.11 -61.81 4.81
C ARG A 190 -58.83 -61.88 5.62
N LYS A 191 -58.45 -63.07 6.09
CA LYS A 191 -57.23 -63.32 6.87
C LYS A 191 -55.95 -63.06 6.05
N ASN A 192 -55.94 -63.42 4.76
CA ASN A 192 -54.86 -63.09 3.82
C ASN A 192 -54.73 -61.57 3.64
N MET A 193 -55.86 -60.87 3.51
CA MET A 193 -55.92 -59.41 3.39
C MET A 193 -55.44 -58.72 4.68
N ASP A 194 -55.91 -59.15 5.86
CA ASP A 194 -55.49 -58.61 7.16
C ASP A 194 -53.98 -58.82 7.39
N GLN A 195 -53.44 -60.00 7.05
CA GLN A 195 -51.99 -60.24 7.05
C GLN A 195 -51.24 -59.38 6.02
N SER A 196 -51.87 -59.02 4.90
CA SER A 196 -51.27 -58.13 3.89
C SER A 196 -51.24 -56.68 4.36
N PHE A 197 -52.25 -56.22 5.09
CA PHE A 197 -52.21 -54.92 5.77
C PHE A 197 -51.13 -54.88 6.88
N ILE A 198 -51.00 -55.93 7.71
CA ILE A 198 -49.93 -56.02 8.72
C ILE A 198 -48.54 -56.02 8.06
N ARG A 199 -48.36 -56.71 6.92
CA ARG A 199 -47.10 -56.65 6.15
C ARG A 199 -46.83 -55.25 5.59
N LEU A 200 -47.85 -54.56 5.09
CA LEU A 200 -47.76 -53.19 4.57
C LEU A 200 -47.42 -52.18 5.68
N GLU A 201 -48.03 -52.29 6.85
CA GLU A 201 -47.74 -51.48 8.04
C GLU A 201 -46.27 -51.61 8.46
N ASN A 202 -45.79 -52.86 8.63
CA ASN A 202 -44.39 -53.12 8.96
C ASN A 202 -43.43 -52.61 7.89
N TYR A 203 -43.78 -52.74 6.60
CA TYR A 203 -43.00 -52.19 5.49
C TYR A 203 -42.91 -50.65 5.55
N ILE A 204 -44.01 -49.96 5.84
CA ILE A 204 -44.06 -48.50 6.01
C ILE A 204 -43.16 -48.05 7.18
N TYR A 205 -43.25 -48.71 8.34
CA TYR A 205 -42.39 -48.38 9.48
C TYR A 205 -40.90 -48.60 9.19
N ILE A 206 -40.54 -49.76 8.63
CA ILE A 206 -39.13 -50.10 8.32
C ILE A 206 -38.56 -49.15 7.26
N THR A 207 -39.29 -48.90 6.17
CA THR A 207 -38.83 -47.98 5.10
C THR A 207 -38.77 -46.53 5.58
N GLY A 208 -39.70 -46.09 6.44
CA GLY A 208 -39.66 -44.76 7.06
C GLY A 208 -38.41 -44.55 7.92
N ILE A 209 -38.07 -45.53 8.77
CA ILE A 209 -36.84 -45.51 9.59
C ILE A 209 -35.59 -45.48 8.69
N ILE A 210 -35.54 -46.28 7.63
CA ILE A 210 -34.42 -46.30 6.68
C ILE A 210 -34.28 -44.94 5.96
N LEU A 211 -35.38 -44.33 5.51
CA LEU A 211 -35.36 -43.01 4.88
C LEU A 211 -34.84 -41.91 5.83
N ILE A 212 -35.22 -41.94 7.11
CA ILE A 212 -34.71 -41.02 8.14
C ILE A 212 -33.20 -41.22 8.34
N ILE A 213 -32.74 -42.47 8.45
CA ILE A 213 -31.31 -42.79 8.61
C ILE A 213 -30.50 -42.31 7.37
N VAL A 214 -30.99 -42.56 6.16
CA VAL A 214 -30.35 -42.10 4.91
C VAL A 214 -30.31 -40.58 4.84
N ALA A 215 -31.37 -39.88 5.27
CA ALA A 215 -31.40 -38.42 5.34
C ALA A 215 -30.38 -37.87 6.34
N ILE A 216 -30.25 -38.48 7.54
CA ILE A 216 -29.26 -38.09 8.55
C ILE A 216 -27.83 -38.32 8.05
N ILE A 217 -27.53 -39.49 7.46
CA ILE A 217 -26.22 -39.79 6.86
C ILE A 217 -25.89 -38.80 5.75
N THR A 218 -26.87 -38.47 4.91
CA THR A 218 -26.72 -37.49 3.83
C THR A 218 -26.44 -36.08 4.38
N ALA A 219 -27.17 -35.63 5.40
CA ALA A 219 -26.93 -34.35 6.05
C ALA A 219 -25.53 -34.27 6.68
N LEU A 220 -25.09 -35.32 7.38
CA LEU A 220 -23.74 -35.42 7.97
C LEU A 220 -22.65 -35.44 6.89
N TYR A 221 -22.89 -36.11 5.75
CA TYR A 221 -21.98 -36.10 4.61
C TYR A 221 -21.83 -34.69 4.02
N LEU A 222 -22.95 -34.01 3.71
CA LEU A 222 -22.94 -32.65 3.15
C LEU A 222 -22.34 -31.63 4.14
N ALA A 223 -22.61 -31.76 5.44
CA ALA A 223 -22.01 -30.91 6.47
C ALA A 223 -20.48 -31.04 6.53
N ASN A 224 -19.94 -32.26 6.40
CA ASN A 224 -18.49 -32.48 6.38
C ASN A 224 -17.84 -32.09 5.04
N GLN A 225 -18.55 -32.23 3.91
CA GLN A 225 -18.01 -32.00 2.56
C GLN A 225 -18.16 -30.57 2.03
N ILE A 226 -19.12 -29.80 2.56
CA ILE A 226 -19.47 -28.46 2.06
C ILE A 226 -19.37 -27.43 3.21
N ILE A 227 -20.10 -27.65 4.31
CA ILE A 227 -20.24 -26.64 5.37
C ILE A 227 -18.92 -26.42 6.11
N LYS A 228 -18.24 -27.48 6.57
CA LYS A 228 -16.95 -27.37 7.29
C LYS A 228 -15.85 -26.67 6.47
N PRO A 229 -15.62 -26.99 5.18
CA PRO A 229 -14.72 -26.20 4.35
C PRO A 229 -15.11 -24.72 4.30
N ILE A 230 -16.36 -24.38 3.98
CA ILE A 230 -16.83 -22.97 3.87
C ILE A 230 -16.65 -22.20 5.19
N GLN A 231 -16.85 -22.84 6.34
CA GLN A 231 -16.53 -22.26 7.65
C GLN A 231 -15.04 -21.96 7.81
N ALA A 232 -14.16 -22.89 7.42
CA ALA A 232 -12.70 -22.69 7.46
C ALA A 232 -12.19 -21.65 6.45
N PHE A 233 -12.94 -21.36 5.37
CA PHE A 233 -12.71 -20.19 4.51
C PHE A 233 -13.08 -18.89 5.22
N ARG A 234 -14.31 -18.82 5.76
CA ARG A 234 -14.83 -17.65 6.49
C ARG A 234 -13.91 -17.25 7.64
N GLU A 235 -13.43 -18.22 8.42
CA GLU A 235 -12.49 -17.98 9.53
C GLU A 235 -11.17 -17.39 9.05
N ARG A 236 -10.53 -17.99 8.03
CA ARG A 236 -9.27 -17.48 7.47
C ARG A 236 -9.42 -16.07 6.88
N LEU A 237 -10.50 -15.81 6.14
CA LEU A 237 -10.81 -14.48 5.62
C LEU A 237 -11.05 -13.46 6.76
N ALA A 238 -11.70 -13.86 7.86
CA ALA A 238 -11.90 -13.01 9.03
C ALA A 238 -10.61 -12.73 9.85
N PHE A 239 -9.59 -13.59 9.74
CA PHE A 239 -8.24 -13.30 10.24
C PHE A 239 -7.49 -12.34 9.30
N MET A 240 -7.52 -12.59 7.99
CA MET A 240 -6.86 -11.74 6.98
C MET A 240 -7.44 -10.32 6.96
N ALA A 241 -8.76 -10.16 7.14
CA ALA A 241 -9.43 -8.87 7.29
C ALA A 241 -9.02 -8.09 8.57
N LYS A 242 -8.24 -8.71 9.47
CA LYS A 242 -7.61 -8.08 10.64
C LYS A 242 -6.08 -7.97 10.50
N GLY A 243 -5.52 -8.19 9.30
CA GLY A 243 -4.08 -8.23 9.05
C GLY A 243 -3.38 -9.49 9.59
N ILE A 244 -4.13 -10.50 10.06
CA ILE A 244 -3.55 -11.71 10.68
C ILE A 244 -3.35 -12.77 9.60
N MET A 245 -2.09 -12.97 9.18
CA MET A 245 -1.75 -13.95 8.14
C MET A 245 -1.92 -15.40 8.63
N PRO A 246 -2.68 -16.26 7.91
CA PRO A 246 -2.96 -17.63 8.35
C PRO A 246 -1.74 -18.55 8.17
N LYS A 247 -1.31 -19.21 9.24
CA LYS A 247 -0.11 -20.08 9.28
C LYS A 247 -0.18 -21.35 8.40
N GLN A 248 -1.36 -21.72 7.88
CA GLN A 248 -1.56 -22.95 7.11
C GLN A 248 -2.47 -22.70 5.89
N ARG A 249 -1.97 -23.09 4.71
CA ARG A 249 -2.72 -23.12 3.44
C ARG A 249 -4.03 -23.88 3.58
N ILE A 250 -5.01 -23.52 2.74
CA ILE A 250 -6.26 -24.26 2.59
C ILE A 250 -5.98 -25.53 1.80
N LYS A 251 -6.62 -26.64 2.20
CA LYS A 251 -6.53 -27.90 1.47
C LYS A 251 -7.35 -27.81 0.18
N GLU A 252 -6.66 -27.89 -0.95
CA GLU A 252 -7.28 -27.88 -2.28
C GLU A 252 -8.04 -29.19 -2.54
N THR A 253 -9.31 -29.06 -2.95
CA THR A 253 -10.23 -30.15 -3.31
C THR A 253 -10.47 -30.20 -4.82
N ARG A 254 -11.25 -31.16 -5.35
CA ARG A 254 -11.48 -31.33 -6.81
C ARG A 254 -12.91 -30.96 -7.21
N ASP A 255 -13.30 -29.78 -6.75
CA ASP A 255 -14.63 -29.17 -6.77
C ASP A 255 -14.45 -27.65 -6.64
N GLU A 256 -15.54 -26.89 -6.60
CA GLU A 256 -15.55 -25.42 -6.60
C GLU A 256 -14.89 -24.84 -5.33
N ILE A 257 -14.96 -25.56 -4.21
CA ILE A 257 -14.23 -25.21 -2.97
C ILE A 257 -12.71 -25.30 -3.19
N GLY A 258 -12.27 -26.16 -4.11
CA GLY A 258 -10.87 -26.29 -4.53
C GLY A 258 -10.36 -25.07 -5.28
N ASP A 259 -11.16 -24.52 -6.22
CA ASP A 259 -10.76 -23.32 -6.97
C ASP A 259 -10.70 -22.10 -6.03
N MET A 260 -11.64 -22.00 -5.09
CA MET A 260 -11.55 -21.02 -3.99
C MET A 260 -10.29 -21.21 -3.14
N ALA A 261 -9.86 -22.45 -2.89
CA ALA A 261 -8.67 -22.76 -2.09
C ALA A 261 -7.39 -22.32 -2.79
N VAL A 262 -7.29 -22.53 -4.10
CA VAL A 262 -6.18 -22.04 -4.93
C VAL A 262 -6.11 -20.51 -4.88
N ALA A 263 -7.20 -19.82 -5.25
CA ALA A 263 -7.22 -18.35 -5.29
C ALA A 263 -6.91 -17.71 -3.92
N LEU A 264 -7.41 -18.28 -2.82
CA LEU A 264 -7.09 -17.78 -1.48
C LEU A 264 -5.67 -18.18 -1.03
N ASN A 265 -5.13 -19.34 -1.42
CA ASN A 265 -3.72 -19.69 -1.19
C ASN A 265 -2.77 -18.75 -1.97
N GLU A 266 -3.16 -18.30 -3.16
CA GLU A 266 -2.41 -17.32 -3.97
C GLU A 266 -2.47 -15.91 -3.35
N LEU A 267 -3.64 -15.46 -2.87
CA LEU A 267 -3.76 -14.20 -2.13
C LEU A 267 -2.95 -14.21 -0.82
N ILE A 268 -2.96 -15.33 -0.07
CA ILE A 268 -2.14 -15.52 1.13
C ILE A 268 -0.63 -15.48 0.78
N ARG A 269 -0.24 -16.04 -0.37
CA ARG A 269 1.15 -15.99 -0.85
C ARG A 269 1.55 -14.55 -1.19
N GLY A 270 0.77 -13.86 -2.02
CA GLY A 270 1.04 -12.47 -2.42
C GLY A 270 1.16 -11.54 -1.22
N LEU A 271 0.14 -11.49 -0.36
CA LEU A 271 0.17 -10.64 0.84
C LEU A 271 1.37 -10.94 1.77
N LYS A 272 1.87 -12.19 1.80
CA LYS A 272 3.09 -12.52 2.54
C LYS A 272 4.33 -11.91 1.86
N GLU A 273 4.48 -12.09 0.56
CA GLU A 273 5.58 -11.53 -0.25
C GLU A 273 5.58 -9.98 -0.19
N THR A 274 4.41 -9.35 -0.29
CA THR A 274 4.18 -7.90 -0.09
C THR A 274 4.63 -7.45 1.31
N THR A 275 4.30 -8.21 2.36
CA THR A 275 4.68 -7.89 3.75
C THR A 275 6.18 -8.02 3.97
N GLU A 276 6.80 -9.07 3.42
CA GLU A 276 8.25 -9.29 3.50
C GLU A 276 9.03 -8.22 2.73
N PHE A 277 8.53 -7.80 1.55
CA PHE A 277 9.10 -6.69 0.79
C PHE A 277 9.01 -5.35 1.52
N ALA A 278 7.84 -5.03 2.11
CA ALA A 278 7.68 -3.83 2.93
C ALA A 278 8.61 -3.82 4.16
N LEU A 279 8.85 -4.99 4.77
CA LEU A 279 9.84 -5.15 5.86
C LEU A 279 11.29 -4.93 5.40
N GLU A 280 11.66 -5.34 4.18
CA GLU A 280 13.00 -5.06 3.62
C GLU A 280 13.18 -3.57 3.28
N ILE A 281 12.18 -2.92 2.67
CA ILE A 281 12.17 -1.46 2.46
C ILE A 281 12.33 -0.73 3.81
N GLY A 282 11.60 -1.18 4.85
CA GLY A 282 11.68 -0.61 6.20
C GLY A 282 13.03 -0.79 6.90
N LYS A 283 13.90 -1.67 6.41
CA LYS A 283 15.31 -1.82 6.86
C LYS A 283 16.30 -1.01 6.01
N GLY A 284 15.84 -0.31 4.98
CA GLY A 284 16.70 0.35 3.98
C GLY A 284 17.23 -0.58 2.88
N ASN A 285 16.75 -1.82 2.77
CA ASN A 285 17.18 -2.76 1.74
C ASN A 285 16.43 -2.51 0.41
N PHE A 286 16.83 -1.45 -0.30
CA PHE A 286 16.22 -1.04 -1.56
C PHE A 286 16.58 -1.92 -2.77
N GLU A 287 17.51 -2.87 -2.62
CA GLU A 287 17.84 -3.86 -3.66
C GLU A 287 17.00 -5.14 -3.56
N SER A 288 16.07 -5.21 -2.60
CA SER A 288 15.17 -6.35 -2.44
C SER A 288 14.31 -6.59 -3.69
N GLN A 289 14.27 -7.85 -4.13
CA GLN A 289 13.49 -8.29 -5.30
C GLN A 289 12.04 -8.53 -4.89
N PHE A 290 11.13 -7.94 -5.65
CA PHE A 290 9.69 -8.14 -5.52
C PHE A 290 9.04 -8.07 -6.91
N VAL A 291 8.05 -8.93 -7.12
CA VAL A 291 7.26 -9.00 -8.35
C VAL A 291 5.79 -8.88 -7.94
N PRO A 292 5.03 -7.91 -8.47
CA PRO A 292 3.60 -7.79 -8.18
C PRO A 292 2.81 -9.02 -8.62
N LEU A 293 1.61 -9.23 -8.06
CA LEU A 293 0.76 -10.38 -8.38
C LEU A 293 0.27 -10.40 -9.84
N SER A 294 0.10 -9.22 -10.44
CA SER A 294 -0.25 -8.97 -11.83
C SER A 294 0.16 -7.54 -12.20
N ASP A 295 0.07 -7.18 -13.47
CA ASP A 295 0.30 -5.79 -13.91
C ASP A 295 -0.69 -4.79 -13.26
N GLU A 296 -1.85 -5.28 -12.82
CA GLU A 296 -2.93 -4.54 -12.14
C GLU A 296 -2.83 -4.57 -10.59
N ASP A 297 -1.73 -5.06 -10.01
CA ASP A 297 -1.52 -5.06 -8.55
C ASP A 297 -1.11 -3.67 -8.03
N ASP A 298 -2.12 -2.81 -7.81
CA ASP A 298 -1.99 -1.45 -7.25
C ASP A 298 -1.09 -1.39 -5.99
N LEU A 299 -1.19 -2.40 -5.12
CA LEU A 299 -0.43 -2.42 -3.86
C LEU A 299 1.04 -2.77 -4.09
N GLY A 300 1.31 -3.77 -4.93
CA GLY A 300 2.66 -4.12 -5.35
C GLY A 300 3.36 -2.98 -6.12
N ASN A 301 2.65 -2.39 -7.08
CA ASN A 301 3.13 -1.24 -7.86
C ASN A 301 3.36 0.01 -6.98
N GLY A 302 2.48 0.24 -6.00
CA GLY A 302 2.65 1.28 -4.99
C GLY A 302 3.92 1.10 -4.13
N LEU A 303 4.20 -0.12 -3.68
CA LEU A 303 5.43 -0.41 -2.93
C LEU A 303 6.70 -0.33 -3.79
N LEU A 304 6.66 -0.73 -5.06
CA LEU A 304 7.77 -0.54 -5.99
C LEU A 304 8.10 0.95 -6.17
N THR A 305 7.07 1.79 -6.28
CA THR A 305 7.18 3.26 -6.36
C THR A 305 7.73 3.84 -5.05
N MET A 306 7.23 3.39 -3.90
CA MET A 306 7.73 3.78 -2.58
C MET A 306 9.22 3.45 -2.40
N ARG A 307 9.66 2.25 -2.79
CA ARG A 307 11.07 1.83 -2.80
C ARG A 307 11.93 2.76 -3.66
N MET A 308 11.48 3.09 -4.88
CA MET A 308 12.21 3.98 -5.79
C MET A 308 12.38 5.38 -5.19
N ASN A 309 11.30 5.95 -4.64
CA ASN A 309 11.33 7.26 -4.00
C ASN A 309 12.22 7.29 -2.75
N LEU A 310 12.19 6.24 -1.92
CA LEU A 310 13.04 6.13 -0.73
C LEU A 310 14.52 5.93 -1.07
N LYS A 311 14.83 5.13 -2.10
CA LYS A 311 16.20 4.97 -2.61
C LYS A 311 16.77 6.32 -3.07
N HIS A 312 16.05 7.02 -3.95
CA HIS A 312 16.45 8.34 -4.42
C HIS A 312 16.58 9.36 -3.27
N ALA A 313 15.68 9.33 -2.28
CA ALA A 313 15.77 10.20 -1.11
C ALA A 313 17.03 9.91 -0.26
N SER A 314 17.41 8.63 -0.11
CA SER A 314 18.62 8.21 0.61
C SER A 314 19.89 8.61 -0.11
N GLU A 315 19.95 8.41 -1.44
CA GLU A 315 21.09 8.81 -2.29
C GLU A 315 21.29 10.34 -2.27
N GLU A 316 20.19 11.09 -2.34
CA GLU A 316 20.18 12.55 -2.26
C GLU A 316 20.46 13.09 -0.84
N GLU A 317 20.18 12.32 0.22
CA GLU A 317 20.61 12.64 1.59
C GLU A 317 22.11 12.42 1.78
N GLU A 318 22.69 11.34 1.23
CA GLU A 318 24.15 11.14 1.24
C GLU A 318 24.89 12.22 0.46
N ARG A 319 24.36 12.65 -0.70
CA ARG A 319 24.94 13.74 -1.49
C ARG A 319 24.98 15.03 -0.68
N ARG A 320 23.85 15.44 -0.10
CA ARG A 320 23.77 16.66 0.73
C ARG A 320 24.65 16.60 1.97
N LYS A 321 24.78 15.44 2.63
CA LYS A 321 25.74 15.27 3.75
C LYS A 321 27.19 15.52 3.36
N LYS A 322 27.61 15.14 2.14
CA LYS A 322 28.96 15.42 1.62
C LYS A 322 29.15 16.91 1.33
N GLU A 323 28.17 17.54 0.68
CA GLU A 323 28.17 18.97 0.36
C GLU A 323 28.17 19.85 1.63
N ASP A 324 27.34 19.53 2.62
CA ASP A 324 27.34 20.21 3.93
C ASP A 324 28.66 19.99 4.68
N ALA A 325 29.28 18.80 4.61
CA ALA A 325 30.58 18.56 5.23
C ALA A 325 31.70 19.42 4.61
N GLN A 326 31.76 19.49 3.27
CA GLN A 326 32.71 20.34 2.54
C GLN A 326 32.48 21.84 2.86
N ARG A 327 31.22 22.29 2.90
CA ARG A 327 30.86 23.67 3.25
C ARG A 327 31.22 24.03 4.69
N ASN A 328 30.97 23.12 5.64
CA ASN A 328 31.32 23.33 7.05
C ASN A 328 32.84 23.35 7.26
N TRP A 329 33.59 22.50 6.55
CA TRP A 329 35.06 22.56 6.50
C TRP A 329 35.54 23.94 6.02
N ALA A 330 35.11 24.37 4.82
CA ALA A 330 35.54 25.66 4.26
C ALA A 330 35.17 26.85 5.18
N SER A 331 33.99 26.82 5.79
CA SER A 331 33.54 27.86 6.74
C SER A 331 34.42 27.91 8.00
N HIS A 332 34.80 26.75 8.55
CA HIS A 332 35.70 26.66 9.70
C HIS A 332 37.12 27.13 9.34
N GLY A 333 37.60 26.79 8.15
CA GLY A 333 38.84 27.32 7.59
C GLY A 333 38.82 28.85 7.52
N ILE A 334 37.78 29.44 6.91
CA ILE A 334 37.64 30.90 6.77
C ILE A 334 37.67 31.59 8.12
N ALA A 335 36.95 31.07 9.13
CA ALA A 335 37.02 31.59 10.49
C ALA A 335 38.44 31.51 11.08
N LYS A 336 39.15 30.39 10.93
CA LYS A 336 40.53 30.21 11.44
C LYS A 336 41.51 31.21 10.81
N PHE A 337 41.50 31.37 9.48
CA PHE A 337 42.42 32.29 8.80
C PHE A 337 42.06 33.76 9.04
N SER A 338 40.77 34.08 9.20
CA SER A 338 40.33 35.43 9.60
C SER A 338 40.86 35.85 10.97
N GLU A 339 41.23 34.89 11.83
CA GLU A 339 41.84 35.17 13.13
C GLU A 339 43.37 35.28 13.05
N ILE A 340 44.04 34.42 12.26
CA ILE A 340 45.48 34.54 11.95
C ILE A 340 45.78 35.92 11.33
N LEU A 341 44.91 36.39 10.43
CA LEU A 341 44.96 37.69 9.77
C LEU A 341 44.63 38.89 10.69
N ARG A 342 44.24 38.67 11.94
CA ARG A 342 44.07 39.72 12.96
C ARG A 342 45.21 39.78 13.97
N GLN A 343 45.79 38.65 14.35
CA GLN A 343 46.69 38.55 15.50
C GLN A 343 48.14 39.00 15.27
N ASN A 344 48.56 39.29 14.02
CA ASN A 344 49.97 39.54 13.67
C ASN A 344 50.23 40.78 12.79
N ASN A 345 49.32 41.77 12.76
CA ASN A 345 49.45 42.93 11.87
C ASN A 345 50.76 43.73 12.04
N ASP A 346 51.39 43.68 13.22
CA ASP A 346 52.61 44.43 13.54
C ASP A 346 53.91 43.76 13.03
N ASN A 347 53.83 42.54 12.46
CA ASN A 347 54.99 41.86 11.88
C ASN A 347 54.60 41.04 10.64
N ILE A 348 54.80 41.64 9.46
CA ILE A 348 54.42 41.08 8.18
C ILE A 348 55.14 39.76 7.84
N GLU A 349 56.43 39.61 8.17
CA GLU A 349 57.18 38.36 7.92
C GLU A 349 56.62 37.19 8.73
N LYS A 350 56.32 37.41 10.02
CA LYS A 350 55.72 36.42 10.92
C LYS A 350 54.31 36.05 10.45
N LEU A 351 53.50 37.05 10.08
CA LEU A 351 52.16 36.84 9.52
C LEU A 351 52.23 36.00 8.23
N ASN A 352 53.12 36.35 7.30
CA ASN A 352 53.30 35.64 6.03
C ASN A 352 53.70 34.17 6.22
N TYR A 353 54.61 33.89 7.16
CA TYR A 353 54.96 32.52 7.54
C TYR A 353 53.79 31.76 8.21
N GLU A 354 53.06 32.39 9.13
CA GLU A 354 51.93 31.77 9.80
C GLU A 354 50.75 31.48 8.86
N ILE A 355 50.49 32.35 7.89
CA ILE A 355 49.52 32.12 6.80
C ILE A 355 49.89 30.86 6.03
N ILE A 356 51.07 30.82 5.39
CA ILE A 356 51.43 29.71 4.49
C ILE A 356 51.63 28.40 5.25
N SER A 357 52.19 28.45 6.47
CA SER A 357 52.34 27.26 7.31
C SER A 357 51.00 26.69 7.77
N ASN A 358 49.99 27.53 8.01
CA ASN A 358 48.64 27.04 8.31
C ASN A 358 47.89 26.57 7.06
N LEU A 359 48.02 27.24 5.90
CA LEU A 359 47.37 26.84 4.65
C LEU A 359 47.81 25.43 4.23
N VAL A 360 49.12 25.19 4.19
CA VAL A 360 49.69 23.88 3.81
C VAL A 360 49.23 22.79 4.77
N LYS A 361 49.25 23.03 6.09
CA LYS A 361 48.76 22.07 7.10
C LYS A 361 47.25 21.81 7.03
N TYR A 362 46.45 22.84 6.76
CA TYR A 362 44.99 22.74 6.78
C TYR A 362 44.44 22.03 5.54
N CYS A 363 45.10 22.20 4.39
CA CYS A 363 44.72 21.54 3.13
C CYS A 363 45.45 20.20 2.91
N GLU A 364 46.19 19.70 3.92
CA GLU A 364 47.06 18.51 3.86
C GLU A 364 48.09 18.52 2.69
N ALA A 365 48.51 19.69 2.25
CA ALA A 365 49.54 19.85 1.22
C ALA A 365 50.95 19.61 1.80
N ASN A 366 51.96 19.50 0.93
CA ASN A 366 53.32 19.14 1.33
C ASN A 366 54.25 20.36 1.43
N GLN A 367 54.10 21.33 0.54
CA GLN A 367 54.91 22.55 0.49
C GLN A 367 54.04 23.76 0.09
N GLY A 368 54.52 24.96 0.40
CA GLY A 368 53.94 26.18 -0.15
C GLY A 368 54.81 27.42 0.04
N GLY A 369 54.62 28.40 -0.83
CA GLY A 369 55.22 29.72 -0.82
C GLY A 369 54.15 30.82 -0.87
N LEU A 370 54.44 31.94 -0.23
CA LEU A 370 53.68 33.18 -0.30
C LEU A 370 54.59 34.24 -0.94
N PHE A 371 54.29 34.57 -2.19
CA PHE A 371 55.01 35.54 -2.99
C PHE A 371 54.26 36.86 -2.97
N LEU A 372 54.93 37.98 -2.70
CA LEU A 372 54.31 39.31 -2.67
C LEU A 372 54.90 40.23 -3.75
N ILE A 373 54.14 41.23 -4.17
CA ILE A 373 54.60 42.21 -5.17
C ILE A 373 55.20 43.43 -4.45
N ASN A 374 56.50 43.63 -4.68
CA ASN A 374 57.23 44.82 -4.27
C ASN A 374 57.12 45.88 -5.37
N ASP A 375 56.73 47.11 -4.99
CA ASP A 375 56.60 48.26 -5.88
C ASP A 375 56.98 49.59 -5.19
N ASP A 376 57.90 49.51 -4.22
CA ASP A 376 58.41 50.67 -3.49
C ASP A 376 59.14 51.66 -4.43
N ASP A 377 59.85 51.14 -5.46
CA ASP A 377 60.21 51.90 -6.67
C ASP A 377 59.30 51.51 -7.84
N LYS A 378 58.75 52.53 -8.50
CA LYS A 378 57.92 52.40 -9.72
C LYS A 378 58.68 51.87 -10.92
N HIS A 379 60.01 51.96 -10.94
CA HIS A 379 60.87 51.49 -12.04
C HIS A 379 61.38 50.06 -11.83
N ASP A 380 61.23 49.49 -10.63
CA ASP A 380 61.81 48.20 -10.25
C ASP A 380 60.76 47.26 -9.62
N LYS A 381 59.53 47.27 -10.15
CA LYS A 381 58.41 46.44 -9.67
C LYS A 381 58.68 44.96 -9.93
N HIS A 382 58.77 44.15 -8.87
CA HIS A 382 59.12 42.74 -8.92
C HIS A 382 58.35 41.90 -7.89
N ILE A 383 58.48 40.58 -7.96
CA ILE A 383 57.81 39.62 -7.06
C ILE A 383 58.85 39.02 -6.12
N GLU A 384 58.58 38.99 -4.82
CA GLU A 384 59.49 38.48 -3.79
C GLU A 384 58.91 37.31 -2.97
N LEU A 385 59.75 36.36 -2.57
CA LEU A 385 59.35 35.27 -1.67
C LEU A 385 59.32 35.77 -0.21
N SER A 386 58.11 36.10 0.27
CA SER A 386 57.89 36.74 1.58
C SER A 386 57.57 35.74 2.70
N GLY A 387 57.06 34.54 2.38
CA GLY A 387 56.90 33.45 3.32
C GLY A 387 56.98 32.07 2.66
N ALA A 388 57.48 31.05 3.35
CA ALA A 388 57.54 29.68 2.80
C ALA A 388 57.44 28.61 3.88
N TYR A 389 56.84 27.46 3.55
CA TYR A 389 56.75 26.30 4.43
C TYR A 389 57.20 25.01 3.71
N ALA A 390 58.04 24.23 4.38
CA ALA A 390 58.70 23.01 3.88
C ALA A 390 59.53 23.17 2.58
N TYR A 391 59.80 24.41 2.16
CA TYR A 391 60.55 24.76 0.94
C TYR A 391 62.06 24.51 1.10
N ASN A 392 62.74 24.16 0.01
CA ASN A 392 64.15 23.77 0.02
C ASN A 392 65.07 24.97 0.33
N ARG A 393 65.85 24.87 1.41
CA ARG A 393 66.78 25.92 1.88
C ARG A 393 67.80 26.40 0.84
N LYS A 394 68.10 25.62 -0.22
CA LYS A 394 68.97 26.09 -1.32
C LYS A 394 68.28 27.11 -2.25
N LYS A 395 66.96 27.03 -2.44
CA LYS A 395 66.20 27.99 -3.28
C LYS A 395 65.81 29.27 -2.52
N PHE A 396 66.03 29.34 -1.20
CA PHE A 396 65.80 30.55 -0.39
C PHE A 396 66.72 31.75 -0.73
N LEU A 397 67.69 31.57 -1.62
CA LEU A 397 68.69 32.57 -2.02
C LEU A 397 68.30 33.37 -3.27
N GLU A 398 67.39 32.86 -4.10
CA GLU A 398 66.85 33.56 -5.28
C GLU A 398 65.51 34.20 -4.90
N LYS A 399 65.57 35.27 -4.11
CA LYS A 399 64.39 35.86 -3.44
C LYS A 399 63.51 36.74 -4.34
N ARG A 400 63.91 37.00 -5.59
CA ARG A 400 63.28 37.94 -6.55
C ARG A 400 62.96 37.24 -7.87
N ILE A 401 61.75 37.48 -8.38
CA ILE A 401 61.23 37.02 -9.67
C ILE A 401 60.74 38.26 -10.44
N GLU A 402 61.18 38.44 -11.69
CA GLU A 402 60.71 39.55 -12.53
C GLU A 402 59.24 39.36 -12.96
N MET A 403 58.54 40.47 -13.16
CA MET A 403 57.14 40.47 -13.59
C MET A 403 56.95 39.71 -14.92
N GLY A 404 55.93 38.84 -14.98
CA GLY A 404 55.63 38.01 -16.15
C GLY A 404 56.52 36.76 -16.32
N ILE A 405 57.51 36.51 -15.45
CA ILE A 405 58.34 35.29 -15.52
C ILE A 405 57.74 34.14 -14.70
N GLY A 406 57.67 32.95 -15.33
CA GLY A 406 57.22 31.70 -14.70
C GLY A 406 55.72 31.65 -14.40
N LEU A 407 55.26 30.56 -13.76
CA LEU A 407 53.84 30.41 -13.42
C LEU A 407 53.36 31.46 -12.40
N ILE A 408 54.25 31.90 -11.50
CA ILE A 408 53.96 32.96 -10.52
C ILE A 408 53.73 34.30 -11.24
N GLY A 409 54.65 34.71 -12.13
CA GLY A 409 54.49 35.92 -12.94
C GLY A 409 53.26 35.86 -13.85
N ARG A 410 52.93 34.67 -14.39
CA ARG A 410 51.71 34.44 -15.18
C ARG A 410 50.44 34.60 -14.34
N SER A 411 50.36 33.99 -13.15
CA SER A 411 49.20 34.12 -12.26
C SER A 411 48.99 35.56 -11.78
N VAL A 412 50.07 36.34 -11.58
CA VAL A 412 49.99 37.79 -11.35
C VAL A 412 49.44 38.53 -12.57
N GLN A 413 49.93 38.23 -13.77
CA GLN A 413 49.59 38.97 -14.99
C GLN A 413 48.17 38.67 -15.51
N GLU A 414 47.72 37.42 -15.41
CA GLU A 414 46.38 36.99 -15.81
C GLU A 414 45.35 37.19 -14.68
N ALA A 415 45.82 37.40 -13.44
CA ALA A 415 44.99 37.47 -12.23
C ALA A 415 44.07 36.25 -12.03
N GLU A 416 44.46 35.09 -12.57
CA GLU A 416 43.73 33.82 -12.53
C GLU A 416 44.47 32.74 -11.72
N THR A 417 43.69 31.81 -11.17
CA THR A 417 44.17 30.62 -10.45
C THR A 417 44.69 29.59 -11.45
N ILE A 418 45.93 29.14 -11.26
CA ILE A 418 46.55 28.09 -12.08
C ILE A 418 46.57 26.79 -11.26
N TYR A 419 45.75 25.81 -11.66
CA TYR A 419 45.79 24.45 -11.11
C TYR A 419 46.36 23.47 -12.16
N MET A 420 47.33 22.65 -11.76
CA MET A 420 48.10 21.77 -12.63
C MET A 420 48.35 20.42 -11.97
N THR A 421 48.06 19.33 -12.67
CA THR A 421 48.34 17.95 -12.24
C THR A 421 49.41 17.25 -13.10
N ASP A 422 49.58 17.66 -14.37
CA ASP A 422 50.70 17.25 -15.22
C ASP A 422 51.88 18.21 -15.04
N ILE A 423 52.78 17.88 -14.11
CA ILE A 423 53.88 18.75 -13.69
C ILE A 423 55.19 18.27 -14.34
N PRO A 424 55.90 19.12 -15.11
CA PRO A 424 57.15 18.74 -15.75
C PRO A 424 58.23 18.27 -14.76
N ASN A 425 58.91 17.17 -15.11
CA ASN A 425 60.01 16.63 -14.31
C ASN A 425 61.07 17.71 -14.02
N ASN A 426 61.52 17.77 -12.76
CA ASN A 426 62.48 18.75 -12.22
C ASN A 426 61.98 20.21 -12.11
N TYR A 427 60.70 20.51 -12.41
CA TYR A 427 60.14 21.86 -12.18
C TYR A 427 60.14 22.22 -10.68
N ILE A 428 59.59 21.33 -9.85
CA ILE A 428 59.52 21.43 -8.38
C ILE A 428 59.68 20.05 -7.75
N THR A 429 60.48 19.94 -6.68
CA THR A 429 60.72 18.69 -5.97
C THR A 429 60.48 18.84 -4.46
N ILE A 430 59.72 17.91 -3.89
CA ILE A 430 59.49 17.80 -2.45
C ILE A 430 60.66 17.00 -1.87
N THR A 431 61.59 17.69 -1.22
CA THR A 431 62.85 17.11 -0.72
C THR A 431 62.73 16.63 0.72
N SER A 432 63.01 15.34 0.96
CA SER A 432 63.20 14.74 2.27
C SER A 432 64.70 14.55 2.58
N GLY A 433 65.03 14.22 3.83
CA GLY A 433 66.39 13.82 4.23
C GLY A 433 66.84 12.45 3.67
N LEU A 434 65.96 11.76 2.94
CA LEU A 434 66.19 10.42 2.36
C LEU A 434 66.09 10.38 0.82
N GLY A 435 65.73 11.49 0.17
CA GLY A 435 65.47 11.56 -1.27
C GLY A 435 64.43 12.64 -1.62
N ASP A 436 64.17 12.83 -2.90
CA ASP A 436 63.26 13.85 -3.43
C ASP A 436 62.31 13.30 -4.51
N GLU A 437 61.08 13.82 -4.56
CA GLU A 437 60.02 13.36 -5.46
C GLU A 437 59.15 14.53 -5.96
N ASN A 438 58.59 14.41 -7.17
CA ASN A 438 57.72 15.43 -7.75
C ASN A 438 56.31 15.39 -7.10
N PRO A 439 55.66 16.54 -6.84
CA PRO A 439 54.26 16.58 -6.45
C PRO A 439 53.34 16.03 -7.56
N ARG A 440 52.09 15.69 -7.18
CA ARG A 440 51.01 15.33 -8.12
C ARG A 440 50.08 16.49 -8.46
N SER A 441 50.09 17.55 -7.66
CA SER A 441 49.39 18.77 -7.98
C SER A 441 50.13 20.02 -7.51
N LEU A 442 49.97 21.09 -8.29
CA LEU A 442 50.48 22.42 -8.06
C LEU A 442 49.31 23.40 -8.23
N LEU A 443 49.13 24.28 -7.26
CA LEU A 443 48.09 25.29 -7.22
C LEU A 443 48.73 26.65 -6.99
N LEU A 444 48.49 27.60 -7.90
CA LEU A 444 48.86 29.00 -7.76
C LEU A 444 47.58 29.84 -7.69
N VAL A 445 47.37 30.54 -6.57
CA VAL A 445 46.20 31.40 -6.33
C VAL A 445 46.66 32.85 -6.20
N PRO A 446 46.20 33.78 -7.05
CA PRO A 446 46.56 35.19 -6.97
C PRO A 446 45.86 35.85 -5.77
N LEU A 447 46.64 36.59 -4.97
CA LEU A 447 46.16 37.42 -3.88
C LEU A 447 45.60 38.72 -4.49
N LYS A 448 44.29 38.81 -4.72
CA LYS A 448 43.69 39.99 -5.35
C LYS A 448 42.47 40.56 -4.64
N ILE A 449 42.29 41.87 -4.76
CA ILE A 449 41.11 42.62 -4.30
C ILE A 449 40.87 43.78 -5.27
N ASN A 450 39.61 43.99 -5.69
CA ASN A 450 39.23 45.04 -6.66
C ASN A 450 40.11 45.06 -7.93
N ASP A 451 40.37 43.89 -8.49
CA ASP A 451 41.25 43.62 -9.65
C ASP A 451 42.74 43.99 -9.49
N GLU A 452 43.16 44.52 -8.32
CA GLU A 452 44.56 44.71 -7.98
C GLU A 452 45.14 43.44 -7.36
N VAL A 453 46.25 42.93 -7.92
CA VAL A 453 47.00 41.78 -7.42
C VAL A 453 48.13 42.24 -6.50
N TYR A 454 48.22 41.63 -5.32
CA TYR A 454 49.20 41.90 -4.26
C TYR A 454 50.28 40.81 -4.14
N GLY A 455 50.07 39.65 -4.76
CA GLY A 455 50.95 38.49 -4.67
C GLY A 455 50.32 37.18 -5.16
N VAL A 456 50.94 36.04 -4.86
CA VAL A 456 50.48 34.69 -5.20
C VAL A 456 50.79 33.72 -4.06
N ILE A 457 49.82 32.86 -3.72
CA ILE A 457 50.06 31.62 -2.96
C ILE A 457 50.43 30.54 -3.97
N GLU A 458 51.58 29.89 -3.81
CA GLU A 458 51.92 28.64 -4.50
C GLU A 458 51.85 27.49 -3.49
N MET A 459 51.17 26.40 -3.83
CA MET A 459 51.05 25.20 -2.97
C MET A 459 51.23 23.93 -3.79
N ALA A 460 52.04 23.00 -3.28
CA ALA A 460 52.36 21.73 -3.93
C ALA A 460 51.99 20.53 -3.03
N SER A 461 51.41 19.50 -3.63
CA SER A 461 50.85 18.34 -2.92
C SER A 461 51.07 17.03 -3.67
N PHE A 462 51.27 15.94 -2.93
CA PHE A 462 51.21 14.56 -3.45
C PHE A 462 49.77 14.05 -3.65
N LYS A 463 48.77 14.80 -3.19
CA LYS A 463 47.34 14.60 -3.52
C LYS A 463 46.91 15.62 -4.58
N GLU A 464 45.83 15.32 -5.28
CA GLU A 464 45.07 16.35 -6.00
C GLU A 464 44.28 17.21 -5.00
N PHE A 465 44.09 18.49 -5.30
CA PHE A 465 43.21 19.35 -4.51
C PHE A 465 41.76 19.17 -4.99
N GLU A 466 40.85 18.84 -4.07
CA GLU A 466 39.42 18.81 -4.40
C GLU A 466 38.91 20.23 -4.66
N LYS A 467 37.87 20.36 -5.52
CA LYS A 467 37.34 21.66 -5.94
C LYS A 467 37.00 22.60 -4.76
N TYR A 468 36.40 22.07 -3.69
CA TYR A 468 36.06 22.86 -2.50
C TYR A 468 37.30 23.39 -1.73
N GLN A 469 38.47 22.75 -1.90
CA GLN A 469 39.74 23.21 -1.33
C GLN A 469 40.33 24.34 -2.19
N ILE A 470 40.20 24.27 -3.51
CA ILE A 470 40.64 25.33 -4.43
C ILE A 470 39.81 26.60 -4.17
N GLU A 471 38.48 26.50 -4.23
CA GLU A 471 37.55 27.62 -3.95
C GLU A 471 37.77 28.23 -2.54
N PHE A 472 38.14 27.39 -1.57
CA PHE A 472 38.53 27.83 -0.24
C PHE A 472 39.85 28.63 -0.24
N ILE A 473 40.91 28.13 -0.89
CA ILE A 473 42.20 28.84 -0.95
C ILE A 473 42.06 30.15 -1.73
N GLU A 474 41.24 30.20 -2.78
CA GLU A 474 40.87 31.44 -3.50
C GLU A 474 40.21 32.46 -2.57
N LYS A 475 39.20 32.05 -1.78
CA LYS A 475 38.54 32.95 -0.83
C LYS A 475 39.44 33.38 0.32
N ILE A 476 40.41 32.54 0.72
CA ILE A 476 41.46 32.94 1.66
C ILE A 476 42.46 33.91 1.01
N GLY A 477 42.78 33.76 -0.27
CA GLY A 477 43.64 34.66 -1.04
C GLY A 477 43.09 36.09 -1.11
N GLU A 478 41.78 36.24 -1.33
CA GLU A 478 41.07 37.52 -1.25
C GLU A 478 41.16 38.16 0.15
N ASN A 479 40.94 37.39 1.20
CA ASN A 479 41.08 37.87 2.60
C ASN A 479 42.51 38.29 2.93
N ILE A 480 43.51 37.52 2.47
CA ILE A 480 44.93 37.84 2.63
C ILE A 480 45.28 39.13 1.86
N ALA A 481 44.80 39.30 0.63
CA ALA A 481 45.01 40.51 -0.16
C ALA A 481 44.42 41.75 0.54
N ALA A 482 43.22 41.64 1.12
CA ALA A 482 42.60 42.71 1.90
C ALA A 482 43.47 43.12 3.12
N THR A 483 43.98 42.16 3.88
CA THR A 483 44.88 42.43 5.01
C THR A 483 46.21 43.03 4.56
N LEU A 484 46.84 42.48 3.51
CA LEU A 484 48.11 42.98 2.98
C LEU A 484 47.99 44.41 2.43
N SER A 485 46.91 44.71 1.70
CA SER A 485 46.57 46.06 1.26
C SER A 485 46.46 47.02 2.46
N SER A 486 45.70 46.63 3.49
CA SER A 486 45.54 47.41 4.73
C SER A 486 46.89 47.66 5.44
N VAL A 487 47.74 46.65 5.57
CA VAL A 487 49.07 46.77 6.20
C VAL A 487 50.00 47.66 5.36
N LYS A 488 50.02 47.50 4.04
CA LYS A 488 50.85 48.30 3.12
C LYS A 488 50.43 49.77 3.11
N ILE A 489 49.12 50.04 3.15
CA ILE A 489 48.56 51.39 3.32
C ILE A 489 49.01 51.99 4.66
N ASN A 490 48.87 51.26 5.77
CA ASN A 490 49.28 51.74 7.10
C ASN A 490 50.77 52.08 7.18
N ILE A 491 51.65 51.23 6.63
CA ILE A 491 53.11 51.47 6.56
C ILE A 491 53.39 52.75 5.77
N ARG A 492 52.79 52.91 4.58
CA ARG A 492 52.97 54.09 3.72
C ARG A 492 52.43 55.36 4.39
N THR A 493 51.31 55.28 5.10
CA THR A 493 50.76 56.39 5.88
C THR A 493 51.68 56.79 7.03
N ALA A 494 52.29 55.83 7.74
CA ALA A 494 53.26 56.13 8.81
C ALA A 494 54.54 56.80 8.27
N GLN A 495 55.07 56.32 7.14
CA GLN A 495 56.22 56.95 6.46
C GLN A 495 55.90 58.38 6.00
N LEU A 496 54.73 58.60 5.41
CA LEU A 496 54.28 59.94 4.99
C LEU A 496 54.04 60.87 6.18
N LEU A 497 53.51 60.35 7.29
CA LEU A 497 53.32 61.11 8.53
C LEU A 497 54.66 61.57 9.10
N GLU A 498 55.65 60.69 9.21
CA GLU A 498 56.98 61.04 9.73
C GLU A 498 57.73 61.99 8.78
N THR A 499 57.61 61.80 7.47
CA THR A 499 58.14 62.75 6.47
C THR A 499 57.52 64.14 6.65
N THR A 500 56.20 64.21 6.85
CA THR A 500 55.48 65.47 7.12
C THR A 500 55.90 66.08 8.45
N ARG A 501 56.16 65.24 9.47
CA ARG A 501 56.63 65.66 10.80
C ARG A 501 58.02 66.29 10.73
N GLN A 502 58.95 65.66 10.00
CA GLN A 502 60.28 66.20 9.75
C GLN A 502 60.21 67.53 8.98
N GLN A 503 59.42 67.61 7.90
CA GLN A 503 59.24 68.86 7.14
C GLN A 503 58.65 69.99 7.99
N ALA A 504 57.75 69.68 8.93
CA ALA A 504 57.20 70.66 9.87
C ALA A 504 58.22 71.11 10.94
N GLU A 505 59.15 70.24 11.34
CA GLU A 505 60.27 70.60 12.23
C GLU A 505 61.32 71.46 11.49
N GLU A 506 61.63 71.13 10.24
CA GLU A 506 62.52 71.93 9.37
C GLU A 506 61.95 73.32 9.06
N MET A 507 60.66 73.43 8.71
CA MET A 507 60.01 74.73 8.50
C MET A 507 59.98 75.58 9.78
N LYS A 508 59.80 74.98 10.96
CA LYS A 508 59.89 75.71 12.24
C LYS A 508 61.29 76.22 12.54
N ALA A 509 62.33 75.47 12.18
CA ALA A 509 63.71 75.93 12.33
C ALA A 509 63.96 77.16 11.43
N GLN A 510 63.49 77.12 10.18
CA GLN A 510 63.55 78.27 9.27
C GLN A 510 62.71 79.46 9.76
N GLU A 511 61.54 79.24 10.35
CA GLU A 511 60.69 80.30 10.92
C GLU A 511 61.39 81.02 12.09
N GLU A 512 62.01 80.28 13.03
CA GLU A 512 62.75 80.87 14.16
C GLU A 512 64.03 81.57 13.69
N GLU A 513 64.78 81.00 12.76
CA GLU A 513 65.96 81.63 12.14
C GLU A 513 65.58 82.92 11.38
N MET A 514 64.47 82.91 10.65
CA MET A 514 63.96 84.09 9.95
C MET A 514 63.45 85.15 10.94
N ARG A 515 62.85 84.76 12.08
CA ARG A 515 62.46 85.70 13.14
C ARG A 515 63.67 86.31 13.83
N GLN A 516 64.74 85.54 14.11
CA GLN A 516 65.99 86.08 14.65
C GLN A 516 66.65 87.08 13.69
N ASN A 517 66.73 86.76 12.40
CA ASN A 517 67.24 87.70 11.39
C ASN A 517 66.38 88.98 11.32
N MET A 518 65.06 88.88 11.50
CA MET A 518 64.15 90.04 11.52
C MET A 518 64.28 90.87 12.81
N GLU A 519 64.47 90.24 13.97
CA GLU A 519 64.77 90.91 15.25
C GLU A 519 66.13 91.65 15.19
N GLU A 520 67.15 91.04 14.60
CA GLU A 520 68.48 91.65 14.43
C GLU A 520 68.48 92.78 13.39
N LEU A 521 67.72 92.64 12.29
CA LEU A 521 67.47 93.74 11.34
C LEU A 521 66.74 94.92 12.01
N GLN A 522 65.69 94.67 12.80
CA GLN A 522 64.98 95.74 13.51
C GLN A 522 65.89 96.42 14.54
N ALA A 523 66.67 95.67 15.32
CA ALA A 523 67.64 96.24 16.26
C ALA A 523 68.71 97.09 15.55
N THR A 524 69.17 96.67 14.37
CA THR A 524 70.10 97.43 13.53
C THR A 524 69.47 98.73 13.02
N GLN A 525 68.20 98.68 12.61
CA GLN A 525 67.43 99.85 12.17
C GLN A 525 67.25 100.86 13.32
N GLU A 526 66.81 100.41 14.50
CA GLU A 526 66.67 101.25 15.69
C GLU A 526 68.00 101.86 16.17
N GLU A 527 69.13 101.15 16.00
CA GLU A 527 70.44 101.73 16.30
C GLU A 527 70.86 102.78 15.26
N SER A 528 70.52 102.58 13.97
CA SER A 528 70.78 103.55 12.91
C SER A 528 70.02 104.86 13.15
N GLU A 529 68.73 104.78 13.44
CA GLU A 529 67.88 105.96 13.75
C GLU A 529 68.40 106.71 14.99
N ARG A 530 68.91 106.00 16.01
CA ARG A 530 69.57 106.63 17.16
C ARG A 530 70.86 107.36 16.79
N ARG A 531 71.71 106.76 15.95
CA ARG A 531 72.96 107.39 15.48
C ARG A 531 72.66 108.64 14.65
N GLU A 532 71.63 108.60 13.80
CA GLU A 532 71.17 109.74 13.00
C GLU A 532 70.68 110.89 13.91
N ALA A 533 69.79 110.60 14.88
CA ALA A 533 69.33 111.59 15.85
C ALA A 533 70.45 112.14 16.77
N GLU A 534 71.52 111.39 17.01
CA GLU A 534 72.71 111.89 17.72
C GLU A 534 73.57 112.81 16.83
N LEU A 535 73.69 112.48 15.53
CA LEU A 535 74.36 113.32 14.54
C LEU A 535 73.63 114.66 14.35
N GLU A 536 72.30 114.66 14.22
CA GLU A 536 71.50 115.90 14.16
C GLU A 536 71.74 116.80 15.39
N ARG A 537 71.76 116.22 16.59
CA ARG A 537 72.06 116.97 17.83
C ARG A 537 73.45 117.58 17.80
N LYS A 538 74.46 116.84 17.33
CA LYS A 538 75.84 117.34 17.18
C LYS A 538 75.92 118.46 16.14
N VAL A 539 75.21 118.36 15.01
CA VAL A 539 75.13 119.44 14.01
C VAL A 539 74.50 120.70 14.62
N ALA A 540 73.38 120.57 15.33
CA ALA A 540 72.72 121.69 16.00
C ALA A 540 73.58 122.32 17.12
N GLU A 541 74.42 121.54 17.79
CA GLU A 541 75.40 122.04 18.77
C GLU A 541 76.56 122.79 18.11
N PHE A 542 77.09 122.27 16.99
CA PHE A 542 78.10 122.96 16.17
C PHE A 542 77.58 124.31 15.62
N GLU A 543 76.33 124.38 15.16
CA GLU A 543 75.70 125.65 14.76
C GLU A 543 75.65 126.67 15.90
N LYS A 544 75.32 126.22 17.12
CA LYS A 544 75.31 127.06 18.32
C LYS A 544 76.71 127.59 18.64
N LEU A 545 77.72 126.74 18.54
CA LEU A 545 79.12 127.12 18.76
C LEU A 545 79.58 128.17 17.75
N LYS A 546 79.25 127.98 16.47
CA LYS A 546 79.56 128.92 15.38
C LYS A 546 78.92 130.30 15.63
N LYS A 547 77.63 130.35 15.97
CA LYS A 547 76.91 131.60 16.31
C LYS A 547 77.51 132.31 17.54
N GLN A 548 78.02 131.56 18.54
CA GLN A 548 78.77 132.17 19.65
C GLN A 548 80.09 132.79 19.17
N GLN A 549 80.87 132.09 18.33
CA GLN A 549 82.16 132.56 17.85
C GLN A 549 82.03 133.84 17.00
N GLU A 550 81.05 133.88 16.08
CA GLU A 550 80.69 135.06 15.29
C GLU A 550 80.34 136.27 16.17
N SER A 551 79.60 136.04 17.27
CA SER A 551 79.25 137.10 18.23
C SER A 551 80.44 137.66 19.03
N PHE A 552 81.51 136.87 19.17
CA PHE A 552 82.73 137.26 19.88
C PHE A 552 83.66 138.10 18.98
N VAL A 553 83.88 137.66 17.74
CA VAL A 553 84.67 138.40 16.74
C VAL A 553 84.12 139.81 16.53
N LYS A 554 82.78 139.95 16.44
CA LYS A 554 82.09 141.24 16.23
C LYS A 554 82.28 142.26 17.36
N LYS A 555 82.80 141.88 18.53
CA LYS A 555 83.05 142.79 19.67
C LYS A 555 84.47 143.38 19.75
N LEU A 556 85.45 142.86 19.00
CA LEU A 556 86.86 143.24 19.15
C LEU A 556 87.41 144.19 18.07
N GLY A 557 86.77 144.29 16.90
CA GLY A 557 87.29 145.05 15.75
C GLY A 557 86.83 146.52 15.62
N GLY A 558 86.33 147.15 16.68
CA GLY A 558 85.46 148.35 16.56
C GLY A 558 86.02 149.70 17.03
N SER A 559 87.33 149.95 17.06
CA SER A 559 87.89 151.16 17.69
C SER A 559 89.20 151.69 17.06
N LEU A 560 89.07 152.60 16.07
CA LEU A 560 90.13 153.41 15.43
C LEU A 560 91.21 152.61 14.63
N SER A 561 91.77 153.11 13.51
CA SER A 561 91.42 154.27 12.65
C SER A 561 92.20 154.23 11.32
N GLY A 562 91.54 154.61 10.22
CA GLY A 562 92.10 155.49 9.16
C GLY A 562 93.14 154.96 8.16
N ASP A 563 92.70 154.86 6.90
CA ASP A 563 93.42 155.11 5.63
C ASP A 563 94.91 154.72 5.48
N LEU A 564 95.21 153.71 4.64
CA LEU A 564 95.54 153.86 3.19
C LEU A 564 96.04 152.52 2.59
N VAL A 565 95.99 152.36 1.25
CA VAL A 565 96.67 151.30 0.42
C VAL A 565 96.13 149.85 0.63
N SER A 566 95.43 149.16 -0.28
CA SER A 566 95.54 148.90 -1.76
C SER A 566 96.67 147.93 -2.15
N ALA A 567 96.57 146.98 -3.09
CA ALA A 567 95.53 146.62 -4.09
C ALA A 567 95.71 145.14 -4.54
N LEU A 568 94.98 144.72 -5.60
CA LEU A 568 95.05 143.43 -6.33
C LEU A 568 94.41 142.23 -5.59
N ASP A 569 93.61 141.33 -6.17
CA ASP A 569 92.94 141.18 -7.51
C ASP A 569 91.48 140.66 -7.23
N GLU A 570 90.41 140.62 -8.07
CA GLU A 570 90.19 140.50 -9.53
C GLU A 570 90.47 139.05 -10.06
N ASP A 571 89.57 138.20 -10.59
CA ASP A 571 88.16 138.23 -11.08
C ASP A 571 87.44 136.86 -10.75
N GLU A 572 86.10 136.68 -10.67
CA GLU A 572 85.05 136.63 -11.73
C GLU A 572 85.31 135.59 -12.87
N ASP A 573 84.37 134.77 -13.38
CA ASP A 573 83.02 134.36 -12.92
C ASP A 573 82.52 133.10 -13.72
N GLU A 574 81.28 132.63 -13.48
CA GLU A 574 80.35 131.94 -14.44
C GLU A 574 80.71 130.55 -15.08
N GLU A 575 79.79 129.74 -15.65
CA GLU A 575 78.36 129.46 -15.34
C GLU A 575 77.97 128.03 -15.84
N SER A 576 77.20 127.29 -15.02
CA SER A 576 76.03 126.46 -15.44
C SER A 576 76.08 125.14 -16.27
N LYS A 577 75.09 124.28 -15.91
CA LYS A 577 74.22 123.41 -16.76
C LYS A 577 74.85 122.37 -17.71
N SER A 578 74.49 121.09 -17.52
CA SER A 578 73.51 120.39 -18.39
C SER A 578 73.21 118.94 -17.93
N SER A 579 72.03 118.42 -18.32
CA SER A 579 71.65 116.99 -18.46
C SER A 579 71.61 116.06 -17.23
N LYS A 580 70.73 115.03 -17.15
CA LYS A 580 69.35 114.76 -17.67
C LYS A 580 68.95 113.32 -17.25
N GLU A 581 67.66 113.07 -16.98
CA GLU A 581 66.91 111.79 -17.16
C GLU A 581 67.44 110.52 -16.42
N ASP A 582 66.66 109.52 -15.97
CA ASP A 582 65.22 109.17 -16.02
C ASP A 582 64.85 108.48 -14.67
N LYS A 583 63.62 108.51 -14.12
CA LYS A 583 62.41 107.69 -14.40
C LYS A 583 62.64 106.15 -14.33
N GLU A 584 61.75 105.30 -13.77
CA GLU A 584 60.43 105.47 -13.10
C GLU A 584 60.06 104.23 -12.25
N ILE A 585 59.09 104.39 -11.31
CA ILE A 585 57.97 103.48 -10.86
C ILE A 585 58.17 101.94 -10.95
N GLY A 586 57.77 101.10 -9.98
CA GLY A 586 56.99 101.27 -8.75
C GLY A 586 56.27 99.95 -8.34
N ASP A 587 55.38 100.02 -7.35
CA ASP A 587 54.35 99.08 -6.80
C ASP A 587 54.12 97.71 -7.52
N ASP A 588 53.83 96.60 -6.83
CA ASP A 588 52.95 96.40 -5.64
C ASP A 588 53.37 95.13 -4.86
#